data_AF-A0A3L7Q958-F1
#
_entry.id   AF-A0A3L7Q958-F1
#
_cell.length_a   1.000
_cell.length_b   1.000
_cell.length_c   1.000
_cell.angle_alpha   90.00
_cell.angle_beta   90.00
_cell.angle_gamma   90.00
#
_symmetry.space_group_name_H-M   'P 1'
#
loop_
_entity.id
_entity.type
_entity.pdbx_description
1 polymer ?
#
loop_
_entity_poly.entity_id
_entity_poly.type
_entity_poly.pdbx_seq_one_letter_code
_entity_poly.pdbx_strand_id
1 'polypeptide(L)'
;GKFDGEELFSAKELTINPGVKVTIKDRGAYGLITVQGTGKIGKHALQTPAMIRFGELTDDEVFVSHEAAVQGVTFENTGLEPLVSLRYFGPHTNIDAPAIGDYKKKKR
;
A
#
# COMPACT_ATOMS: atom_id res chain seq x y z
N GLY A 1 -0.86 14.53 -3.86
CA GLY A 1 -0.54 15.92 -4.26
C GLY A 1 -1.73 16.79 -3.94
N LYS A 2 -1.56 18.11 -3.83
CA LYS A 2 -2.70 18.99 -3.52
C LYS A 2 -3.42 19.42 -4.80
N PHE A 3 -4.75 19.42 -4.76
CA PHE A 3 -5.63 19.96 -5.79
C PHE A 3 -6.35 21.17 -5.17
N ASP A 4 -6.22 22.35 -5.78
CA ASP A 4 -6.74 23.61 -5.22
C ASP A 4 -6.35 23.86 -3.75
N GLY A 5 -5.16 23.40 -3.34
CA GLY A 5 -4.65 23.53 -1.96
C GLY A 5 -5.02 22.38 -1.01
N GLU A 6 -5.92 21.48 -1.43
CA GLU A 6 -6.45 20.39 -0.62
C GLU A 6 -5.80 19.03 -0.93
N GLU A 7 -5.55 18.23 0.11
CA GLU A 7 -5.09 16.85 -0.03
C GLU A 7 -6.30 15.92 -0.21
N LEU A 8 -6.74 15.78 -1.47
CA LEU A 8 -7.90 14.93 -1.79
C LEU A 8 -7.54 13.44 -1.85
N PHE A 9 -6.29 13.11 -2.14
CA PHE A 9 -5.77 11.76 -2.09
C PHE A 9 -4.26 11.73 -1.97
N SER A 10 -3.76 10.62 -1.43
CA SER A 10 -2.34 10.30 -1.35
C SER A 10 -2.12 8.82 -1.62
N ALA A 11 -0.91 8.48 -2.04
CA ALA A 11 -0.49 7.10 -2.24
C ALA A 11 0.88 6.87 -1.61
N LYS A 12 1.10 5.64 -1.12
CA LYS A 12 2.39 5.18 -0.61
C LYS A 12 2.72 3.84 -1.26
N GLU A 13 3.96 3.69 -1.71
CA GLU A 13 4.51 2.38 -2.06
C GLU A 13 5.07 1.71 -0.81
N LEU A 14 4.84 0.41 -0.67
CA LEU A 14 5.46 -0.45 0.33
C LEU A 14 6.16 -1.61 -0.39
N THR A 15 7.47 -1.68 -0.20
CA THR A 15 8.33 -2.75 -0.73
C THR A 15 8.90 -3.57 0.42
N ILE A 16 8.65 -4.88 0.41
CA ILE A 16 9.06 -5.82 1.46
C ILE A 16 9.97 -6.87 0.82
N ASN A 17 11.19 -7.00 1.33
CA ASN A 17 12.15 -7.98 0.82
C ASN A 17 11.75 -9.44 1.16
N PRO A 18 12.24 -10.43 0.40
CA PRO A 18 11.94 -11.85 0.63
C PRO A 18 12.15 -12.29 2.08
N GLY A 19 11.20 -13.03 2.64
CA GLY A 19 11.23 -13.55 4.01
C GLY A 19 11.02 -12.51 5.11
N VAL A 20 10.79 -11.23 4.77
CA VAL A 20 10.56 -10.17 5.75
C VAL A 20 9.09 -10.10 6.15
N LYS A 21 8.87 -9.86 7.45
CA LYS A 21 7.57 -9.59 8.05
C LYS A 21 7.59 -8.23 8.75
N VAL A 22 6.61 -7.39 8.48
CA VAL A 22 6.53 -6.02 9.01
C VAL A 22 5.10 -5.64 9.36
N THR A 23 4.92 -4.89 10.44
CA THR A 23 3.62 -4.30 10.80
C THR A 23 3.64 -2.81 10.51
N ILE A 24 2.68 -2.35 9.71
CA ILE A 24 2.55 -0.94 9.32
C ILE A 24 1.28 -0.36 9.95
N LYS A 25 1.42 0.81 10.56
CA LYS A 25 0.29 1.61 11.05
C LYS A 25 0.06 2.79 10.13
N ASP A 26 -1.20 3.05 9.77
CA ASP A 26 -1.60 4.22 9.02
C ASP A 26 -2.75 4.96 9.69
N ARG A 27 -2.94 6.22 9.31
CA ARG A 27 -3.84 7.17 9.97
C ARG A 27 -5.31 7.02 9.53
N GLY A 28 -5.57 6.22 8.50
CA GLY A 28 -6.89 6.06 7.91
C GLY A 28 -7.00 4.81 7.06
N ALA A 29 -8.24 4.49 6.67
CA ALA A 29 -8.55 3.38 5.78
C ALA A 29 -7.88 3.58 4.41
N TYR A 30 -7.59 2.47 3.73
CA TYR A 30 -6.96 2.51 2.42
C TYR A 30 -7.33 1.31 1.54
N GLY A 31 -7.33 1.55 0.23
CA GLY A 31 -7.25 0.50 -0.76
C GLY A 31 -5.79 0.14 -1.03
N LEU A 32 -5.50 -1.12 -1.29
CA LEU A 32 -4.17 -1.62 -1.64
C LEU A 32 -4.26 -2.48 -2.89
N ILE A 33 -3.31 -2.30 -3.79
CA ILE A 33 -3.06 -3.24 -4.90
C ILE A 33 -1.64 -3.79 -4.79
N THR A 34 -1.46 -5.07 -5.09
CA THR A 34 -0.15 -5.74 -5.16
C THR A 34 0.32 -5.76 -6.61
N VAL A 35 1.51 -5.19 -6.84
CA VAL A 35 2.04 -4.97 -8.20
C VAL A 35 3.29 -5.81 -8.50
N GLN A 36 3.89 -6.42 -7.48
CA GLN A 36 4.96 -7.41 -7.64
C GLN A 36 4.94 -8.41 -6.46
N GLY A 37 5.29 -9.66 -6.74
CA GLY A 37 5.52 -10.67 -5.72
C GLY A 37 4.27 -11.31 -5.13
N THR A 38 4.51 -12.10 -4.09
CA THR A 38 3.49 -12.87 -3.36
C THR A 38 3.79 -12.86 -1.86
N GLY A 39 2.74 -12.89 -1.06
CA GLY A 39 2.84 -12.74 0.39
C GLY A 39 1.49 -12.85 1.09
N LYS A 40 1.41 -12.23 2.26
CA LYS A 40 0.21 -12.17 3.08
C LYS A 40 -0.01 -10.80 3.69
N ILE A 41 -1.27 -10.46 3.87
CA ILE A 41 -1.75 -9.35 4.69
C ILE A 41 -2.65 -9.90 5.80
N GLY A 42 -2.15 -9.89 7.03
CA GLY A 42 -2.78 -10.61 8.14
C GLY A 42 -2.95 -12.10 7.81
N LYS A 43 -4.20 -12.53 7.63
CA LYS A 43 -4.56 -13.92 7.25
C LYS A 43 -4.86 -14.10 5.76
N HIS A 44 -4.93 -13.02 4.99
CA HIS A 44 -5.29 -13.04 3.57
C HIS A 44 -4.04 -13.18 2.71
N ALA A 45 -4.17 -13.87 1.58
CA ALA A 45 -3.11 -13.93 0.59
C ALA A 45 -2.97 -12.57 -0.09
N LEU A 46 -1.75 -12.25 -0.53
CA LEU A 46 -1.47 -11.18 -1.48
C LEU A 46 -0.69 -11.78 -2.64
N GLN A 47 -1.12 -11.54 -3.87
CA GLN A 47 -0.40 -12.02 -5.04
C GLN A 47 -0.63 -11.11 -6.23
N THR A 48 0.45 -10.75 -6.92
CA THR A 48 0.35 -10.07 -8.22
C THR A 48 -0.19 -11.04 -9.27
N PRO A 49 -1.28 -10.71 -9.98
CA PRO A 49 -1.87 -11.63 -10.92
C PRO A 49 -1.09 -11.63 -12.23
N ALA A 50 -0.75 -12.82 -12.74
CA ALA A 50 -0.17 -12.96 -14.08
C ALA A 50 -1.23 -12.97 -15.20
N MET A 51 -2.45 -13.39 -14.88
CA MET A 51 -3.60 -13.46 -15.78
C MET A 51 -4.88 -13.40 -14.95
N ILE A 52 -5.88 -12.65 -15.41
CA ILE A 52 -7.18 -12.50 -14.73
C ILE A 52 -8.28 -12.92 -15.70
N ARG A 53 -9.15 -13.85 -15.30
CA ARG A 53 -10.37 -14.21 -16.05
C ARG A 53 -11.60 -13.48 -15.53
N PHE A 54 -12.59 -13.33 -16.39
CA PHE A 54 -13.87 -12.75 -15.97
C PHE A 54 -14.52 -13.60 -14.86
N GLY A 55 -14.84 -12.97 -13.74
CA GLY A 55 -15.43 -13.62 -12.56
C GLY A 55 -14.43 -14.31 -11.63
N GLU A 56 -13.13 -14.30 -11.94
CA GLU A 56 -12.08 -14.81 -11.07
C GLU A 56 -11.84 -13.82 -9.92
N LEU A 57 -11.86 -14.32 -8.68
CA LEU A 57 -11.44 -13.55 -7.52
C LEU A 57 -9.91 -13.56 -7.48
N THR A 58 -9.31 -12.38 -7.44
CA THR A 58 -7.86 -12.20 -7.37
C THR A 58 -7.44 -11.77 -5.97
N ASP A 59 -6.25 -12.19 -5.56
CA ASP A 59 -5.64 -11.84 -4.26
C ASP A 59 -4.76 -10.58 -4.37
N ASP A 60 -4.97 -9.74 -5.37
CA ASP A 60 -4.13 -8.58 -5.65
C ASP A 60 -4.67 -7.29 -5.05
N GLU A 61 -5.98 -7.20 -4.82
CA GLU A 61 -6.64 -6.03 -4.25
C GLU A 61 -7.24 -6.32 -2.87
N VAL A 62 -6.99 -5.42 -1.90
CA VAL A 62 -7.61 -5.49 -0.57
C VAL A 62 -8.00 -4.10 -0.07
N PHE A 63 -9.03 -4.06 0.77
CA PHE A 63 -9.41 -2.86 1.52
C PHE A 63 -9.08 -3.04 3.00
N VAL A 64 -8.35 -2.09 3.57
CA VAL A 64 -8.03 -2.05 4.99
C VAL A 64 -8.90 -1.00 5.67
N SER A 65 -9.72 -1.45 6.63
CA SER A 65 -10.59 -0.56 7.40
C SER A 65 -9.80 0.40 8.29
N HIS A 66 -10.44 1.49 8.71
CA HIS A 66 -9.82 2.50 9.58
C HIS A 66 -9.25 1.88 10.87
N GLU A 67 -10.03 1.04 11.54
CA GLU A 67 -9.61 0.40 12.79
C GLU A 67 -8.40 -0.51 12.59
N ALA A 68 -8.40 -1.33 11.53
CA ALA A 68 -7.27 -2.20 11.20
C ALA A 68 -6.01 -1.39 10.86
N ALA A 69 -6.15 -0.32 10.07
CA ALA A 69 -5.04 0.57 9.70
C ALA A 69 -4.39 1.22 10.93
N VAL A 70 -5.20 1.73 11.86
CA VAL A 70 -4.71 2.43 13.07
C VAL A 70 -4.11 1.45 14.09
N GLN A 71 -4.70 0.26 14.26
CA GLN A 71 -4.13 -0.79 15.11
C GLN A 71 -2.81 -1.34 14.54
N GLY A 72 -2.73 -1.41 13.22
CA GLY A 72 -1.58 -1.87 12.46
C GLY A 72 -1.85 -3.17 11.73
N VAL A 73 -1.37 -3.25 10.50
CA VAL A 73 -1.54 -4.40 9.62
C VAL A 73 -0.19 -5.06 9.37
N THR A 74 -0.14 -6.37 9.57
CA THR A 74 1.05 -7.18 9.34
C THR A 74 1.10 -7.68 7.91
N PHE A 75 2.22 -7.42 7.24
CA PHE A 75 2.56 -7.90 5.92
C PHE A 75 3.72 -8.89 6.03
N GLU A 76 3.67 -9.94 5.23
CA GLU A 76 4.72 -10.96 5.18
C GLU A 76 5.02 -11.31 3.72
N ASN A 77 6.27 -11.16 3.31
CA ASN A 77 6.70 -11.63 2.00
C ASN A 77 7.07 -13.12 2.08
N THR A 78 6.25 -13.96 1.45
CA THR A 78 6.45 -15.42 1.38
C THR A 78 7.07 -15.87 0.04
N GLY A 79 7.35 -14.93 -0.86
CA GLY A 79 7.96 -15.18 -2.16
C GLY A 79 9.49 -15.07 -2.16
N LEU A 80 10.07 -15.26 -3.35
CA LEU A 80 11.51 -15.14 -3.60
C LEU A 80 11.91 -13.76 -4.15
N GLU A 81 10.94 -12.95 -4.56
CA GLU A 81 11.12 -11.59 -5.08
C GLU A 81 10.51 -10.55 -4.12
N PRO A 82 10.80 -9.25 -4.28
CA PRO A 82 10.15 -8.21 -3.49
C PRO A 82 8.62 -8.25 -3.61
N LEU A 83 7.94 -8.15 -2.47
CA LEU A 83 6.51 -7.91 -2.41
C LEU A 83 6.29 -6.39 -2.46
N VAL A 84 5.74 -5.90 -3.56
CA VAL A 84 5.52 -4.47 -3.80
C VAL A 84 4.02 -4.20 -3.86
N SER A 85 3.58 -3.22 -3.08
CA SER A 85 2.18 -2.80 -3.03
C SER A 85 2.03 -1.28 -3.07
N LEU A 86 0.95 -0.82 -3.71
CA LEU A 86 0.55 0.59 -3.72
C LEU A 86 -0.68 0.75 -2.84
N ARG A 87 -0.61 1.69 -1.90
CA ARG A 87 -1.66 1.96 -0.91
C ARG A 87 -2.24 3.34 -1.12
N TYR A 88 -3.54 3.42 -1.36
CA TYR A 88 -4.27 4.64 -1.71
C TYR A 88 -5.15 5.08 -0.56
N PHE A 89 -5.01 6.35 -0.19
CA PHE A 89 -5.70 6.95 0.94
C PHE A 89 -6.64 8.06 0.46
N GLY A 90 -7.78 8.17 1.13
CA GLY A 90 -8.74 9.24 0.91
C GLY A 90 -8.29 10.59 1.49
N PRO A 91 -9.12 11.62 1.32
CA PRO A 91 -8.79 13.00 1.69
C PRO A 91 -8.31 13.14 3.14
N HIS A 92 -7.37 14.06 3.36
CA HIS A 92 -6.86 14.46 4.67
C HIS A 92 -6.22 13.34 5.50
N THR A 93 -5.94 12.17 4.93
CA THR A 93 -5.33 11.05 5.67
C THR A 93 -3.85 11.28 5.92
N ASN A 94 -3.15 11.88 4.96
CA ASN A 94 -1.70 12.12 5.01
C ASN A 94 -1.41 13.61 4.77
N ILE A 95 -1.85 14.46 5.70
CA ILE A 95 -1.70 15.93 5.61
C ILE A 95 -0.23 16.40 5.50
N ASP A 96 0.69 15.56 5.96
CA ASP A 96 2.14 15.74 5.97
C ASP A 96 2.83 15.10 4.76
N ALA A 97 2.07 14.64 3.76
CA ALA A 97 2.61 14.11 2.52
C ALA A 97 3.49 15.16 1.81
N PRO A 98 4.65 14.75 1.25
CA PRO A 98 5.53 15.66 0.55
C PRO A 98 4.86 16.25 -0.69
N ALA A 99 5.19 17.49 -1.03
CA ALA A 99 4.77 18.11 -2.27
C ALA A 99 5.50 17.49 -3.47
N ILE A 100 4.87 17.56 -4.64
CA ILE A 100 5.49 17.12 -5.89
C ILE A 100 6.78 17.93 -6.09
N GLY A 101 7.91 17.23 -6.23
CA GLY A 101 9.22 17.86 -6.39
C GLY A 101 10.04 18.03 -5.11
N ASP A 102 9.50 17.73 -3.92
CA ASP A 102 10.24 17.86 -2.66
C ASP A 102 11.51 16.99 -2.61
N TYR A 103 11.52 15.87 -3.35
CA TYR A 103 12.71 15.02 -3.50
C TYR A 103 13.94 15.78 -4.06
N LYS A 104 13.74 16.89 -4.78
CA LYS A 104 14.83 17.73 -5.32
C LYS A 104 15.48 18.60 -4.25
N LYS A 105 14.77 18.92 -3.16
CA LYS A 105 15.28 19.79 -2.08
C LYS A 105 16.40 19.13 -1.28
N LYS A 106 16.38 17.80 -1.17
CA LYS A 106 17.37 17.01 -0.42
C LYS A 106 18.71 16.79 -1.16
N LYS A 107 18.84 17.23 -2.42
CA LYS A 107 20.07 17.09 -3.23
C LYS A 107 20.99 18.31 -3.19
N ARG A 108 20.83 19.22 -2.22
CA ARG A 108 21.67 20.38 -2.00
C ARG A 108 22.40 20.28 -0.68
#